data_AF-A0A2E3BYV6-F1
#
_entry.id   AF-A0A2E3BYV6-F1
#
_cell.length_a   1.000
_cell.length_b   1.000
_cell.length_c   1.000
_cell.angle_alpha   90.00
_cell.angle_beta   90.00
_cell.angle_gamma   90.00
#
_symmetry.space_group_name_H-M   'P 1'
#
loop_
_entity.id
_entity.type
_entity.pdbx_description
1 polymer ?
#
loop_
_entity_poly.entity_id
_entity_poly.type
_entity_poly.pdbx_seq_one_letter_code
_entity_poly.pdbx_strand_id
1 'polypeptide(L)'
;MIVWKKINNYDIYEISSLGEVRNINSKKILSKHLRNGYYSICLWSNKQNKKSTVSMHRLVAQHFLPNNNDSLIINHKDGNKINNNVTNLEYVSYKENTKHAIDTGLQKPHYKKISQYDLNDNFIKSFNSIKEAEESTGVSNKHISSVCRGIRKTTGGYKWKYTNENFVSKDLSKYNVKKIKNYPNYYICDNGKVFSIKRKDFLKTTLKNKYGIVKLCNESGSKDFYVHTLMKKYFDIQ
;
A
#
# COMPACT_ATOMS: atom_id res chain seq x y z
N MET A 1 15.80 12.87 35.87
CA MET A 1 14.98 14.02 36.33
C MET A 1 14.09 14.49 35.18
N ILE A 2 12.85 14.89 35.47
CA ILE A 2 11.93 15.44 34.46
C ILE A 2 12.35 16.88 34.18
N VAL A 3 12.68 17.18 32.92
CA VAL A 3 13.08 18.52 32.50
C VAL A 3 11.92 19.19 31.79
N TRP A 4 11.63 20.44 32.13
CA TRP A 4 10.63 21.28 31.46
C TRP A 4 11.33 22.40 30.68
N LYS A 5 10.86 22.67 29.46
CA LYS A 5 11.36 23.76 28.60
C LYS A 5 10.19 24.60 28.09
N LYS A 6 10.37 25.92 28.00
CA LYS A 6 9.39 26.80 27.35
C LYS A 6 9.25 26.42 25.88
N ILE A 7 8.03 26.50 25.35
CA ILE A 7 7.76 26.18 23.96
C ILE A 7 7.90 27.45 23.10
N ASN A 8 8.79 27.41 22.11
CA ASN A 8 9.01 28.53 21.19
C ASN A 8 7.72 28.91 20.44
N ASN A 9 7.40 30.21 20.36
CA ASN A 9 6.17 30.79 19.78
C ASN A 9 4.87 30.54 20.57
N TYR A 10 4.94 29.89 21.73
CA TYR A 10 3.81 29.55 22.58
C TYR A 10 4.12 29.89 24.05
N ASP A 11 4.29 31.19 24.32
CA ASP A 11 4.99 31.73 25.50
C ASP A 11 4.38 31.36 26.86
N ILE A 12 3.12 30.93 26.90
CA ILE A 12 2.41 30.53 28.13
C ILE A 12 2.49 29.03 28.42
N TYR A 13 3.19 28.26 27.59
CA TYR A 13 3.27 26.81 27.68
C TYR A 13 4.71 26.31 27.81
N GLU A 14 4.87 25.23 28.55
CA GLU A 14 6.13 24.48 28.66
C GLU A 14 5.90 22.99 28.39
N ILE A 15 6.93 22.34 27.86
CA ILE A 15 6.94 20.93 27.47
C ILE A 15 7.93 20.15 28.33
N SER A 16 7.58 18.93 28.73
CA SER A 16 8.43 18.05 29.52
C SER A 16 9.19 17.04 28.65
N SER A 17 10.30 16.53 29.19
CA SER A 17 11.06 15.42 28.60
C SER A 17 10.25 14.12 28.51
N LEU A 18 9.12 14.01 29.21
CA LEU A 18 8.20 12.87 29.14
C LEU A 18 7.12 13.03 28.04
N GLY A 19 7.08 14.17 27.37
CA GLY A 19 6.09 14.43 26.32
C GLY A 19 4.74 14.96 26.84
N GLU A 20 4.76 15.68 27.97
CA GLU A 20 3.60 16.40 28.48
C GLU A 20 3.74 17.90 28.25
N VAL A 21 2.61 18.59 28.03
CA VAL A 21 2.58 20.05 27.92
C VAL A 21 1.68 20.61 29.01
N ARG A 22 2.12 21.69 29.65
CA ARG A 22 1.33 22.39 30.66
C ARG A 22 1.38 23.89 30.47
N ASN A 23 0.39 24.57 31.04
CA ASN A 23 0.45 26.02 31.19
C ASN A 23 1.49 26.38 32.26
N ILE A 24 2.30 27.41 31.99
CA ILE A 24 3.41 27.81 32.87
C ILE A 24 2.90 28.34 34.21
N ASN A 25 1.78 29.09 34.22
CA ASN A 25 1.27 29.77 35.40
C ASN A 25 0.38 28.84 36.24
N SER A 26 -0.62 28.22 35.61
CA SER A 26 -1.54 27.34 36.34
C SER A 26 -0.99 25.94 36.60
N LYS A 27 0.13 25.58 35.98
CA LYS A 27 0.75 24.23 36.00
C LYS A 27 -0.19 23.11 35.53
N LYS A 28 -1.37 23.43 35.00
CA LYS A 28 -2.35 22.48 34.46
C LYS A 28 -1.80 21.83 33.20
N ILE A 29 -1.76 20.51 33.20
CA ILE A 29 -1.41 19.70 32.02
C ILE A 29 -2.56 19.79 31.01
N LEU A 30 -2.20 20.01 29.74
CA LEU A 30 -3.15 20.13 28.64
C LEU A 30 -3.53 18.75 28.11
N SER A 31 -4.78 18.61 27.68
CA SER A 31 -5.26 17.40 27.00
C SER A 31 -4.65 17.29 25.60
N LYS A 32 -4.11 16.11 25.29
CA LYS A 32 -3.66 15.68 23.96
C LYS A 32 -4.73 14.82 23.29
N HIS A 33 -4.79 14.85 21.96
CA HIS A 33 -5.73 14.07 21.15
C HIS A 33 -5.00 13.26 20.09
N LEU A 34 -5.58 12.12 19.69
CA LEU A 34 -5.00 11.27 18.65
C LEU A 34 -5.40 11.76 17.26
N ARG A 35 -4.42 11.82 16.36
CA ARG A 35 -4.60 12.09 14.93
C ARG A 35 -3.69 11.19 14.12
N ASN A 36 -4.25 10.35 13.26
CA ASN A 36 -3.50 9.36 12.47
C ASN A 36 -2.55 8.48 13.31
N GLY A 37 -2.98 8.14 14.54
CA GLY A 37 -2.19 7.35 15.49
C GLY A 37 -1.12 8.10 16.27
N TYR A 38 -0.94 9.41 16.08
CA TYR A 38 -0.01 10.24 16.84
C TYR A 38 -0.73 11.19 17.78
N TYR A 39 -0.15 11.45 18.95
CA TYR A 39 -0.65 12.53 19.81
C TYR A 39 -0.37 13.91 19.18
N SER A 40 -1.39 14.74 19.22
CA SER A 40 -1.37 16.15 18.83
C SER A 40 -1.97 16.98 19.95
N ILE A 41 -1.59 18.26 20.01
CA ILE A 41 -2.05 19.21 21.02
C ILE A 41 -2.38 20.54 20.36
N CYS A 42 -3.43 21.20 20.83
CA CYS A 42 -3.79 22.53 20.34
C CYS A 42 -3.23 23.58 21.30
N LEU A 43 -2.41 24.48 20.77
CA LEU A 43 -1.79 25.56 21.53
C LEU A 43 -2.24 26.92 20.99
N TRP A 44 -2.30 27.91 21.87
CA TRP A 44 -2.57 29.29 21.53
C TRP A 44 -1.27 30.07 21.42
N SER A 45 -1.05 30.76 20.31
CA SER A 45 0.10 31.66 20.12
C SER A 45 -0.34 33.11 20.28
N ASN A 46 0.17 33.79 21.31
CA ASN A 46 -0.08 35.22 21.52
C ASN A 46 0.46 36.05 20.34
N LYS A 47 1.68 35.71 19.88
CA LYS A 47 2.33 36.40 18.76
C LYS A 47 1.54 36.35 17.46
N GLN A 48 0.88 35.23 17.18
CA GLN A 48 0.10 35.03 15.94
C GLN A 48 -1.41 35.26 16.15
N ASN A 49 -1.83 35.56 17.38
CA ASN A 49 -3.22 35.67 17.82
C ASN A 49 -4.11 34.52 17.29
N LYS A 50 -3.60 33.29 17.34
CA LYS A 50 -4.31 32.14 16.77
C LYS A 50 -4.01 30.84 17.50
N LYS A 51 -4.93 29.89 17.37
CA LYS A 51 -4.79 28.51 17.82
C LYS A 51 -4.29 27.63 16.69
N SER A 52 -3.36 26.73 16.99
CA SER A 52 -2.80 25.77 16.04
C SER A 52 -2.63 24.40 16.69
N THR A 53 -2.88 23.37 15.89
CA THR A 53 -2.62 21.98 16.29
C THR A 53 -1.19 21.61 15.92
N VAL A 54 -0.41 21.17 16.91
CA VAL A 54 0.98 20.77 16.73
C VAL A 54 1.17 19.29 17.10
N SER A 55 2.12 18.64 16.43
CA SER A 55 2.47 17.23 16.69
C SER A 55 3.29 17.11 17.97
N MET A 56 2.90 16.18 18.86
CA MET A 56 3.54 16.02 20.16
C MET A 56 5.00 15.54 20.04
N HIS A 57 5.27 14.48 19.27
CA HIS A 57 6.64 13.96 19.09
C HIS A 57 7.57 15.00 18.46
N ARG A 58 7.07 15.82 17.52
CA ARG A 58 7.86 16.90 16.89
C ARG A 58 8.19 17.97 17.91
N LEU A 59 7.22 18.35 18.72
CA LEU A 59 7.40 19.35 19.74
C LEU A 59 8.43 18.90 20.78
N VAL A 60 8.38 17.64 21.24
CA VAL A 60 9.40 17.09 22.15
C VAL A 60 10.77 17.08 21.49
N ALA A 61 10.89 16.50 20.30
CA ALA A 61 12.16 16.37 19.59
C ALA A 61 12.85 17.72 19.39
N GLN A 62 12.12 18.74 18.93
CA GLN A 62 12.63 20.09 18.70
C GLN A 62 13.23 20.76 19.94
N HIS A 63 12.74 20.41 21.15
CA HIS A 63 13.20 21.05 22.39
C HIS A 63 14.25 20.23 23.13
N PHE A 64 14.28 18.91 22.97
CA PHE A 64 15.14 18.04 23.78
C PHE A 64 16.18 17.24 23.01
N LEU A 65 15.99 17.01 21.71
CA LEU A 65 17.01 16.37 20.89
C LEU A 65 17.97 17.42 20.32
N PRO A 66 19.27 17.11 20.18
CA PRO A 66 20.22 18.02 19.58
C PRO A 66 19.80 18.36 18.14
N ASN A 67 20.01 19.62 17.76
CA ASN A 67 19.59 20.15 16.48
C ASN A 67 20.10 19.27 15.33
N ASN A 68 19.22 18.93 14.41
CA ASN A 68 19.49 17.93 13.39
C ASN A 68 19.41 18.55 11.99
N ASN A 69 19.98 17.85 11.02
CA ASN A 69 19.89 18.20 9.61
C ASN A 69 18.43 18.14 9.13
N ASP A 70 18.01 19.09 8.30
CA ASP A 70 16.64 19.19 7.72
C ASP A 70 16.18 17.91 6.98
N SER A 71 17.11 17.02 6.61
CA SER A 71 16.83 15.76 5.91
C SER A 71 16.36 14.60 6.80
N LEU A 72 16.44 14.73 8.13
CA LEU A 72 16.12 13.66 9.07
C LEU A 72 14.67 13.74 9.59
N ILE A 73 14.09 12.58 9.90
CA ILE A 73 12.75 12.43 10.46
C ILE A 73 12.80 11.88 11.88
N ILE A 74 11.72 12.05 12.64
CA ILE A 74 11.63 11.55 14.02
C ILE A 74 11.08 10.13 14.00
N ASN A 75 11.83 9.22 14.62
CA ASN A 75 11.43 7.83 14.87
C ASN A 75 11.08 7.62 16.34
N HIS A 76 10.13 6.70 16.60
CA HIS A 76 9.81 6.15 17.91
C HIS A 76 10.51 4.81 18.03
N LYS A 77 11.53 4.69 18.89
CA LYS A 77 12.40 3.50 19.00
C LYS A 77 11.64 2.22 19.34
N ASP A 78 10.56 2.35 20.11
CA ASP A 78 9.69 1.23 20.50
C ASP A 78 8.54 0.97 19.49
N GLY A 79 8.47 1.73 18.40
CA GLY A 79 7.36 1.66 17.44
C GLY A 79 6.04 2.26 17.93
N ASN A 80 5.98 2.72 19.18
CA ASN A 80 4.78 3.22 19.80
C ASN A 80 4.64 4.74 19.61
N LYS A 81 3.80 5.13 18.65
CA LYS A 81 3.54 6.53 18.25
C LYS A 81 2.99 7.43 19.36
N ILE A 82 2.52 6.86 20.46
CA ILE A 82 2.00 7.61 21.62
C ILE A 82 3.03 7.79 22.74
N ASN A 83 4.13 7.03 22.72
CA ASN A 83 5.24 7.17 23.68
C ASN A 83 6.18 8.30 23.24
N ASN A 84 5.86 9.53 23.66
CA ASN A 84 6.63 10.73 23.31
C ASN A 84 7.72 11.09 24.33
N ASN A 85 8.19 10.13 25.13
CA ASN A 85 9.36 10.36 25.98
C ASN A 85 10.57 10.66 25.09
N VAL A 86 11.34 11.70 25.41
CA VAL A 86 12.54 12.07 24.65
C VAL A 86 13.49 10.89 24.46
N THR A 87 13.62 10.00 25.45
CA THR A 87 14.53 8.84 25.35
C THR A 87 14.08 7.83 24.30
N ASN A 88 12.78 7.80 23.99
CA ASN A 88 12.16 6.98 22.96
C ASN A 88 12.17 7.64 21.56
N LEU A 89 12.55 8.93 21.47
CA LEU A 89 12.61 9.64 20.20
C LEU A 89 14.04 9.74 19.71
N GLU A 90 14.21 9.69 18.40
CA GLU A 90 15.49 9.90 17.73
C GLU A 90 15.28 10.47 16.33
N TYR A 91 16.31 11.13 15.81
CA TYR A 91 16.35 11.56 14.42
C TYR A 91 17.04 10.51 13.57
N VAL A 92 16.38 10.06 12.52
CA VAL A 92 16.86 9.03 11.59
C VAL A 92 16.55 9.44 10.16
N SER A 93 17.31 8.90 9.21
CA SER A 93 16.97 9.01 7.79
C SER A 93 15.72 8.17 7.45
N TYR A 94 15.08 8.48 6.32
CA TYR A 94 13.97 7.66 5.81
C TYR A 94 14.34 6.18 5.63
N LYS A 95 15.58 5.91 5.20
CA LYS A 95 16.08 4.55 4.97
C LYS A 95 16.19 3.78 6.28
N GLU A 96 16.75 4.40 7.31
CA GLU A 96 16.88 3.82 8.65
C GLU A 96 15.51 3.59 9.28
N ASN A 97 14.59 4.57 9.17
CA ASN A 97 13.23 4.42 9.68
C ASN A 97 12.47 3.25 9.02
N THR A 98 12.61 3.11 7.70
CA THR A 98 12.00 1.98 6.96
C THR A 98 12.62 0.66 7.38
N LYS A 99 13.94 0.61 7.53
CA LYS A 99 14.65 -0.58 8.01
C LYS A 99 14.18 -0.96 9.42
N HIS A 100 14.14 0.00 10.35
CA HIS A 100 13.65 -0.21 11.70
C HIS A 100 12.21 -0.75 11.71
N ALA A 101 11.32 -0.20 10.89
CA ALA A 101 9.94 -0.68 10.77
C ALA A 101 9.85 -2.13 10.25
N ILE A 102 10.76 -2.54 9.36
CA ILE A 102 10.84 -3.94 8.88
C ILE A 102 11.40 -4.84 9.97
N ASP A 103 12.52 -4.46 10.59
CA ASP A 103 13.24 -5.25 11.60
C ASP A 103 12.37 -5.48 12.85
N THR A 104 11.52 -4.50 13.20
CA THR A 104 10.55 -4.59 14.31
C THR A 104 9.21 -5.22 13.92
N GLY A 105 9.01 -5.57 12.64
CA GLY A 105 7.78 -6.18 12.14
C GLY A 105 6.57 -5.22 12.03
N LEU A 106 6.77 -3.92 12.25
CA LEU A 106 5.74 -2.87 12.05
C LEU A 106 5.34 -2.74 10.58
N GLN A 107 6.27 -3.06 9.66
CA GLN A 107 6.04 -3.05 8.23
C GLN A 107 6.50 -4.38 7.63
N LYS A 108 5.58 -5.08 6.96
CA LYS A 108 5.93 -6.26 6.18
C LYS A 108 6.50 -5.84 4.82
N PRO A 109 7.69 -6.29 4.43
CA PRO A 109 8.20 -6.03 3.09
C PRO A 109 7.30 -6.74 2.06
N HIS A 110 6.87 -5.99 1.05
CA HIS A 110 6.07 -6.56 -0.02
C HIS A 110 6.97 -7.04 -1.15
N TYR A 111 7.32 -8.32 -1.14
CA TYR A 111 8.00 -8.95 -2.26
C TYR A 111 6.98 -9.35 -3.34
N LYS A 112 7.41 -9.36 -4.61
CA LYS A 112 6.62 -9.94 -5.69
C LYS A 112 7.22 -11.30 -6.00
N LYS A 113 6.41 -12.34 -5.83
CA LYS A 113 6.76 -13.68 -6.28
C LYS A 113 7.03 -13.68 -7.79
N ILE A 114 7.95 -14.52 -8.23
CA ILE A 114 8.27 -14.70 -9.65
C ILE A 114 8.41 -16.17 -9.98
N SER A 115 8.14 -16.52 -11.23
CA SER A 115 8.36 -17.85 -11.78
C SER A 115 9.39 -17.82 -12.89
N GLN A 116 10.22 -18.84 -12.90
CA GLN A 116 11.23 -19.15 -13.90
C GLN A 116 10.67 -20.19 -14.86
N TYR A 117 10.95 -19.98 -16.15
CA TYR A 117 10.58 -20.87 -17.24
C TYR A 117 11.78 -21.09 -18.14
N ASP A 118 11.80 -22.23 -18.84
CA ASP A 118 12.74 -22.44 -19.93
C ASP A 118 12.38 -21.57 -21.16
N LEU A 119 13.16 -21.70 -22.23
CA LEU A 119 12.91 -20.96 -23.48
C LEU A 119 11.64 -21.40 -24.20
N ASN A 120 11.14 -22.61 -23.92
CA ASN A 120 9.95 -23.22 -24.49
C ASN A 120 8.68 -22.96 -23.63
N ASP A 121 8.76 -22.06 -22.65
CA ASP A 121 7.68 -21.73 -21.71
C ASP A 121 7.29 -22.86 -20.74
N ASN A 122 8.13 -23.88 -20.56
CA ASN A 122 7.93 -24.88 -19.51
C ASN A 122 8.31 -24.30 -18.14
N PHE A 123 7.46 -24.52 -17.14
CA PHE A 123 7.69 -24.07 -15.78
C PHE A 123 8.86 -24.83 -15.14
N ILE A 124 9.77 -24.10 -14.48
CA ILE A 124 10.91 -24.68 -13.77
C ILE A 124 10.70 -24.57 -12.25
N LYS A 125 10.61 -23.33 -11.74
CA LYS A 125 10.55 -23.05 -10.30
C LYS A 125 9.93 -21.67 -10.02
N SER A 126 9.37 -21.50 -8.84
CA SER A 126 8.93 -20.21 -8.31
C SER A 126 9.81 -19.74 -7.14
N PHE A 127 9.90 -18.41 -6.99
CA PHE A 127 10.66 -17.72 -5.94
C PHE A 127 9.76 -16.70 -5.26
N ASN A 128 9.97 -16.47 -3.97
CA ASN A 128 9.19 -15.50 -3.20
C ASN A 128 9.56 -14.05 -3.55
N SER A 129 10.76 -13.84 -4.11
CA SER A 129 11.21 -12.53 -4.56
C SER A 129 12.21 -12.64 -5.72
N ILE A 130 12.41 -11.53 -6.43
CA ILE A 130 13.49 -11.43 -7.43
C ILE A 130 14.87 -11.62 -6.77
N LYS A 131 15.04 -11.12 -5.54
CA LYS A 131 16.30 -11.24 -4.81
C LYS A 131 16.63 -12.71 -4.54
N GLU A 132 15.64 -13.48 -4.12
CA GLU A 132 15.78 -14.93 -3.92
C GLU A 132 16.15 -15.66 -5.22
N ALA A 133 15.57 -15.25 -6.35
CA ALA A 133 15.93 -15.83 -7.64
C ALA A 133 17.37 -15.46 -8.06
N GLU A 134 17.81 -14.23 -7.80
CA GLU A 134 19.20 -13.81 -8.03
C GLU A 134 20.16 -14.63 -7.17
N GLU A 135 19.89 -14.78 -5.87
CA GLU A 135 20.68 -15.60 -4.94
C GLU A 135 20.72 -17.08 -5.37
N SER A 136 19.63 -17.62 -5.90
CA SER A 136 19.54 -19.02 -6.33
C SER A 136 20.11 -19.29 -7.72
N THR A 137 20.14 -18.31 -8.63
CA THR A 137 20.50 -18.53 -10.05
C THR A 137 21.73 -17.75 -10.51
N GLY A 138 22.22 -16.79 -9.71
CA GLY A 138 23.27 -15.86 -10.09
C GLY A 138 22.85 -14.82 -11.13
N VAL A 139 21.59 -14.82 -11.56
CA VAL A 139 21.08 -13.92 -12.60
C VAL A 139 20.68 -12.59 -12.00
N SER A 140 21.19 -11.49 -12.57
CA SER A 140 20.94 -10.14 -12.04
C SER A 140 19.46 -9.81 -11.86
N ASN A 141 19.10 -9.33 -10.66
CA ASN A 141 17.73 -8.92 -10.34
C ASN A 141 17.18 -7.84 -11.29
N LYS A 142 18.03 -6.94 -11.79
CA LYS A 142 17.65 -5.85 -12.71
C LYS A 142 17.23 -6.43 -14.06
N HIS A 143 17.93 -7.46 -14.52
CA HIS A 143 17.62 -8.15 -15.76
C HIS A 143 16.36 -9.00 -15.62
N ILE A 144 16.22 -9.76 -14.53
CA ILE A 144 15.00 -10.53 -14.23
C ILE A 144 13.77 -9.61 -14.23
N SER A 145 13.84 -8.49 -13.51
CA SER A 145 12.77 -7.49 -13.49
C SER A 145 12.44 -6.91 -14.87
N SER A 146 13.44 -6.72 -15.72
CA SER A 146 13.24 -6.23 -17.08
C SER A 146 12.55 -7.26 -17.98
N VAL A 147 12.84 -8.56 -17.79
CA VAL A 147 12.12 -9.64 -18.46
C VAL A 147 10.69 -9.73 -17.98
N CYS A 148 10.45 -9.72 -16.67
CA CYS A 148 9.09 -9.76 -16.11
C CYS A 148 8.21 -8.58 -16.55
N ARG A 149 8.81 -7.43 -16.90
CA ARG A 149 8.11 -6.24 -17.44
C ARG A 149 7.94 -6.27 -18.96
N GLY A 150 8.48 -7.27 -19.65
CA GLY A 150 8.44 -7.38 -21.11
C GLY A 150 9.42 -6.47 -21.85
N ILE A 151 10.33 -5.79 -21.15
CA ILE A 151 11.39 -4.96 -21.78
C ILE A 151 12.44 -5.85 -22.46
N ARG A 152 12.73 -7.01 -21.86
CA ARG A 152 13.61 -8.04 -22.40
C ARG A 152 12.82 -9.34 -22.58
N LYS A 153 13.21 -10.15 -23.56
CA LYS A 153 12.58 -11.45 -23.79
C LYS A 153 13.03 -12.51 -22.79
N THR A 154 14.33 -12.53 -22.46
CA THR A 154 14.95 -13.55 -21.61
C THR A 154 16.15 -12.96 -20.85
N THR A 155 16.60 -13.65 -19.80
CA THR A 155 17.89 -13.39 -19.14
C THR A 155 18.40 -14.65 -18.44
N GLY A 156 19.72 -14.86 -18.44
CA GLY A 156 20.34 -16.05 -17.84
C GLY A 156 19.92 -17.37 -18.48
N GLY A 157 19.45 -17.36 -19.74
CA GLY A 157 18.91 -18.55 -20.41
C GLY A 157 17.44 -18.87 -20.07
N TYR A 158 16.77 -18.02 -19.28
CA TYR A 158 15.41 -18.27 -18.80
C TYR A 158 14.43 -17.16 -19.19
N LYS A 159 13.14 -17.52 -19.21
CA LYS A 159 12.01 -16.60 -19.19
C LYS A 159 11.55 -16.39 -17.74
N TRP A 160 11.14 -15.17 -17.41
CA TRP A 160 10.75 -14.79 -16.06
C TRP A 160 9.40 -14.06 -16.09
N LYS A 161 8.50 -14.42 -15.18
CA LYS A 161 7.18 -13.80 -15.07
C LYS A 161 6.86 -13.51 -13.60
N TYR A 162 6.29 -12.34 -13.32
CA TYR A 162 5.71 -12.08 -12.01
C TYR A 162 4.51 -13.00 -11.78
N THR A 163 4.56 -13.80 -10.73
CA THR A 163 3.36 -14.45 -10.20
C THR A 163 2.67 -13.41 -9.33
N ASN A 164 1.62 -12.77 -9.84
CA ASN A 164 0.81 -11.95 -8.96
C ASN A 164 0.19 -12.88 -7.93
N GLU A 165 0.48 -12.68 -6.64
CA GLU A 165 -0.36 -13.21 -5.56
C GLU A 165 -1.78 -12.59 -5.59
N ASN A 166 -1.98 -11.56 -6.42
CA ASN A 166 -3.28 -11.05 -6.84
C ASN A 166 -3.82 -11.70 -8.13
N PHE A 167 -3.27 -12.84 -8.59
CA PHE A 167 -4.01 -13.78 -9.43
C PHE A 167 -5.00 -14.58 -8.56
N VAL A 168 -5.82 -13.87 -7.78
CA VAL A 168 -7.22 -14.28 -7.75
C VAL A 168 -7.79 -13.70 -9.04
N SER A 169 -7.57 -14.38 -10.18
CA SER A 169 -8.73 -14.53 -11.03
C SER A 169 -9.80 -15.01 -10.07
N LYS A 170 -10.93 -14.30 -9.91
CA LYS A 170 -12.06 -14.96 -9.26
C LYS A 170 -12.21 -16.28 -9.99
N ASP A 171 -11.89 -17.34 -9.26
CA ASP A 171 -11.25 -18.53 -9.79
C ASP A 171 -12.04 -19.06 -10.98
N LEU A 172 -11.55 -18.79 -12.20
CA LEU A 172 -12.26 -19.20 -13.42
C LEU A 172 -12.28 -20.73 -13.52
N SER A 173 -11.39 -21.43 -12.81
CA SER A 173 -11.40 -22.89 -12.73
C SER A 173 -12.68 -23.45 -12.11
N LYS A 174 -13.45 -22.64 -11.36
CA LYS A 174 -14.74 -23.02 -10.78
C LYS A 174 -15.91 -22.93 -11.76
N TYR A 175 -15.69 -22.41 -12.96
CA TYR A 175 -16.75 -22.17 -13.93
C TYR A 175 -16.39 -22.79 -15.26
N ASN A 176 -17.38 -23.32 -15.97
CA ASN A 176 -17.21 -23.55 -17.39
C ASN A 176 -17.24 -22.18 -18.08
N VAL A 177 -16.16 -21.84 -18.79
CA VAL A 177 -16.00 -20.53 -19.42
C VAL A 177 -15.94 -20.65 -20.93
N LYS A 178 -16.64 -19.76 -21.64
CA LYS A 178 -16.60 -19.64 -23.10
C LYS A 178 -16.23 -18.23 -23.51
N LYS A 179 -15.35 -18.11 -24.51
CA LYS A 179 -14.88 -16.82 -25.03
C LYS A 179 -15.98 -16.18 -25.90
N ILE A 180 -16.27 -14.90 -25.70
CA ILE A 180 -17.33 -14.21 -26.45
C ILE A 180 -16.84 -13.82 -27.85
N LYS A 181 -17.48 -14.34 -28.90
CA LYS A 181 -17.21 -14.00 -30.31
C LYS A 181 -17.31 -12.49 -30.54
N ASN A 182 -16.34 -11.92 -31.27
CA ASN A 182 -16.16 -10.48 -31.55
C ASN A 182 -15.80 -9.60 -30.33
N TYR A 183 -15.58 -10.21 -29.16
CA TYR A 183 -15.20 -9.53 -27.91
C TYR A 183 -14.06 -10.32 -27.22
N PRO A 184 -12.84 -10.35 -27.79
CA PRO A 184 -11.77 -11.25 -27.37
C PRO A 184 -11.25 -11.01 -25.94
N ASN A 185 -11.59 -9.86 -25.34
CA ASN A 185 -11.23 -9.50 -23.98
C ASN A 185 -12.24 -9.98 -22.92
N TYR A 186 -13.22 -10.79 -23.29
CA TYR A 186 -14.30 -11.21 -22.39
C TYR A 186 -14.61 -12.71 -22.49
N TYR A 187 -14.92 -13.29 -21.33
CA TYR A 187 -15.41 -14.65 -21.18
C TYR A 187 -16.76 -14.65 -20.49
N ILE A 188 -17.67 -15.53 -20.89
CA ILE A 188 -18.91 -15.80 -20.16
C ILE A 188 -18.79 -17.13 -19.42
N CYS A 189 -19.25 -17.15 -18.17
CA CYS A 189 -19.32 -18.31 -17.30
C CYS A 189 -20.70 -18.96 -17.39
N ASP A 190 -20.78 -20.26 -17.14
CA ASP A 190 -22.01 -21.06 -17.01
C ASP A 190 -23.01 -20.59 -15.95
N ASN A 191 -22.61 -19.69 -15.04
CA ASN A 191 -23.50 -19.03 -14.07
C ASN A 191 -23.95 -17.62 -14.49
N GLY A 192 -23.66 -17.18 -15.71
CA GLY A 192 -24.03 -15.86 -16.23
C GLY A 192 -23.07 -14.73 -15.88
N LYS A 193 -21.99 -14.98 -15.12
CA LYS A 193 -20.96 -13.95 -14.89
C LYS A 193 -20.12 -13.74 -16.14
N VAL A 194 -19.78 -12.49 -16.43
CA VAL A 194 -18.91 -12.13 -17.56
C VAL A 194 -17.59 -11.58 -17.05
N PHE A 195 -16.49 -12.25 -17.36
CA PHE A 195 -15.14 -11.87 -16.95
C PHE A 195 -14.49 -10.97 -17.98
N SER A 196 -13.81 -9.91 -17.54
CA SER A 196 -13.00 -9.05 -18.39
C SER A 196 -11.52 -9.32 -18.18
N ILE A 197 -10.80 -9.71 -19.25
CA ILE A 197 -9.35 -9.91 -19.24
C ILE A 197 -8.64 -8.62 -18.84
N LYS A 198 -9.09 -7.48 -19.37
CA LYS A 198 -8.49 -6.16 -19.11
C LYS A 198 -8.65 -5.75 -17.64
N ARG A 199 -9.84 -5.92 -17.06
CA ARG A 199 -10.11 -5.57 -15.66
C ARG A 199 -9.65 -6.65 -14.67
N LYS A 200 -9.37 -7.86 -15.17
CA LYS A 200 -9.09 -9.07 -14.39
C LYS A 200 -10.17 -9.37 -13.34
N ASP A 201 -11.43 -9.03 -13.64
CA ASP A 201 -12.57 -9.22 -12.75
C ASP A 201 -13.86 -9.44 -13.55
N PHE A 202 -14.89 -9.95 -12.88
CA PHE A 202 -16.25 -10.01 -13.42
C PHE A 202 -16.84 -8.61 -13.57
N LEU A 203 -17.48 -8.38 -14.71
CA LEU A 203 -18.27 -7.19 -14.95
C LEU A 203 -19.47 -7.17 -13.99
N LYS A 204 -19.80 -5.96 -13.52
CA LYS A 204 -21.02 -5.74 -12.76
C LYS A 204 -22.21 -5.81 -13.71
N THR A 205 -23.11 -6.75 -13.45
CA THR A 205 -24.39 -6.82 -14.14
C THR A 205 -25.28 -5.67 -13.67
N THR A 206 -25.85 -4.91 -14.61
CA THR A 206 -26.87 -3.90 -14.33
C THR A 206 -28.23 -4.39 -14.83
N LEU A 207 -29.32 -3.85 -14.29
CA LEU A 207 -30.67 -4.23 -14.72
C LEU A 207 -31.19 -3.25 -15.76
N LYS A 208 -31.74 -3.77 -16.85
CA LYS A 208 -32.51 -3.02 -17.85
C LYS A 208 -33.79 -3.79 -18.15
N ASN A 209 -34.94 -3.16 -17.89
CA ASN A 209 -36.27 -3.77 -18.05
C ASN A 209 -36.40 -5.13 -17.33
N LYS A 210 -35.95 -5.21 -16.06
CA LYS A 210 -35.90 -6.43 -15.22
C LYS A 210 -34.92 -7.52 -15.67
N TYR A 211 -34.18 -7.33 -16.77
CA TYR A 211 -33.16 -8.28 -17.23
C TYR A 211 -31.75 -7.78 -16.94
N GLY A 212 -30.87 -8.70 -16.53
CA GLY A 212 -29.45 -8.42 -16.34
C GLY A 212 -28.72 -8.17 -17.67
N ILE A 213 -27.98 -7.07 -17.75
CA ILE A 213 -27.15 -6.69 -18.88
C ILE A 213 -25.69 -6.46 -18.46
N VAL A 214 -24.78 -6.63 -19.40
CA VAL A 214 -23.36 -6.26 -19.29
C VAL A 214 -22.94 -5.45 -20.51
N LYS A 215 -22.09 -4.43 -20.30
CA LYS A 215 -21.53 -3.63 -21.38
C LYS A 215 -20.19 -4.21 -21.81
N LEU A 216 -20.08 -4.60 -23.08
CA LEU A 216 -18.85 -5.13 -23.66
C LEU A 216 -18.28 -4.13 -24.67
N CYS A 217 -16.96 -3.98 -24.68
CA CYS A 217 -16.27 -3.05 -25.59
C CYS A 217 -15.28 -3.80 -26.49
N ASN A 218 -15.35 -3.54 -27.79
CA ASN A 218 -14.36 -3.98 -28.78
C ASN A 218 -13.82 -2.77 -29.56
N GLU A 219 -13.07 -3.01 -30.64
CA GLU A 219 -12.48 -1.96 -31.49
C GLU A 219 -13.52 -1.08 -32.17
N SER A 220 -14.75 -1.60 -32.39
CA SER A 220 -15.86 -0.88 -33.02
C SER A 220 -16.72 -0.07 -32.04
N GLY A 221 -16.43 -0.14 -30.73
CA GLY A 221 -17.16 0.59 -29.69
C GLY A 221 -17.71 -0.29 -28.56
N SER A 222 -18.63 0.27 -27.78
CA SER A 222 -19.27 -0.41 -26.65
C SER A 222 -20.73 -0.75 -26.92
N LYS A 223 -21.18 -1.95 -26.57
CA LYS A 223 -22.56 -2.40 -26.70
C LYS A 223 -23.03 -3.14 -25.46
N ASP A 224 -24.31 -2.95 -25.12
CA ASP A 224 -24.97 -3.67 -24.03
C ASP A 224 -25.47 -5.04 -24.52
N PHE A 225 -25.23 -6.07 -23.72
CA PHE A 225 -25.67 -7.43 -23.97
C PHE A 225 -26.47 -7.95 -22.79
N TYR A 226 -27.61 -8.57 -23.08
CA TYR A 226 -28.38 -9.30 -22.07
C TYR A 226 -27.64 -10.59 -21.69
N VAL A 227 -27.48 -10.79 -20.39
CA VAL A 227 -26.77 -11.96 -19.85
C VAL A 227 -27.47 -13.25 -20.26
N HIS A 228 -28.81 -13.31 -20.16
CA HIS A 228 -29.57 -14.49 -20.54
C HIS A 228 -29.41 -14.86 -22.03
N THR A 229 -29.30 -13.87 -22.92
CA THR A 229 -29.08 -14.12 -24.36
C THR A 229 -27.68 -14.66 -24.62
N LEU A 230 -26.67 -14.15 -23.92
CA LEU A 230 -25.32 -14.70 -23.99
C LEU A 230 -25.30 -16.13 -23.44
N MET A 231 -25.96 -16.38 -22.31
CA MET A 231 -26.06 -17.70 -21.71
C MET A 231 -26.69 -18.72 -22.65
N LYS A 232 -27.85 -18.39 -23.25
CA LYS A 232 -28.50 -19.23 -24.25
C LYS A 232 -27.60 -19.52 -25.46
N LYS A 233 -26.86 -18.51 -25.92
CA LYS A 233 -25.96 -18.64 -27.09
C LYS A 233 -24.75 -19.53 -26.82
N TYR A 234 -24.21 -19.53 -25.60
CA TYR A 234 -22.96 -20.21 -25.30
C TYR A 234 -23.15 -21.50 -24.49
N PHE A 235 -24.21 -21.67 -23.72
CA PHE A 235 -24.38 -22.83 -22.82
C PHE A 235 -25.69 -23.60 -23.01
N ASP A 236 -26.52 -23.27 -24.02
CA ASP A 236 -27.78 -23.96 -24.33
C ASP A 236 -28.72 -24.13 -23.12
N ILE A 237 -28.72 -23.16 -22.22
CA ILE A 237 -29.58 -23.18 -21.03
C ILE A 237 -30.99 -22.73 -21.46
N GLN A 238 -31.98 -23.61 -21.26
CA GLN A 238 -33.40 -23.39 -21.50
C GLN A 238 -33.98 -22.32 -20.57
#